data_AF-A0A3D2W054-F1
#
_entry.id   AF-A0A3D2W054-F1
#
_cell.length_a   1.000
_cell.length_b   1.000
_cell.length_c   1.000
_cell.angle_alpha   90.00
_cell.angle_beta   90.00
_cell.angle_gamma   90.00
#
_symmetry.space_group_name_H-M   'P 1'
#
loop_
_entity.id
_entity.type
_entity.pdbx_description
1 polymer ?
#
loop_
_entity_poly.entity_id
_entity_poly.type
_entity_poly.pdbx_seq_one_letter_code
_entity_poly.pdbx_strand_id
1 'polypeptide(L)'
;AEWRVIAVGVVAFMAVQGVGAYLVAHRFGASHHEGLRRAALFAQGGEFAFVLYAAALAAGLFDARLASIMSAIVIASMALAPLVAMAHKRLTPPPKESREGVEEAANLAGRVLIIGFGRFAQMASQPLLARGVDVSLIETDVDMIRAAARFGFKVYYGDGTRLDVLRASGAGRAEAILVCVDKPEAADRIAALAKAEFPQAKLFVRAYDRGHVLRLIKTGVDYQIRETMESALQFSGAVLRELGVNEFDIAETIEEVRDRDAQCLEIEIAGGIEAGKSLIRGNLATPQPAPLTVPSRGARALNEEAKEAIEEGA
;
A
#
# COMPACT_ATOMS: atom_id res chain seq x y z
N ALA A 1 -47.36 19.60 -17.40
CA ALA A 1 -46.56 18.56 -16.74
C ALA A 1 -45.17 19.14 -16.46
N GLU A 2 -44.89 19.49 -15.20
CA GLU A 2 -43.69 20.25 -14.78
C GLU A 2 -42.38 19.46 -14.87
N TRP A 3 -42.44 18.16 -15.16
CA TRP A 3 -41.26 17.29 -15.21
C TRP A 3 -40.20 17.76 -16.20
N ARG A 4 -40.61 18.41 -17.30
CA ARG A 4 -39.67 18.98 -18.29
C ARG A 4 -38.86 20.14 -17.72
N VAL A 5 -39.53 21.02 -16.97
CA VAL A 5 -38.90 22.17 -16.32
C VAL A 5 -37.94 21.69 -15.25
N ILE A 6 -38.33 20.68 -14.47
CA ILE A 6 -37.48 20.07 -13.44
C ILE A 6 -36.26 19.39 -14.10
N ALA A 7 -36.45 18.59 -15.15
CA ALA A 7 -35.35 17.89 -15.81
C ALA A 7 -34.32 18.87 -16.42
N VAL A 8 -34.78 19.89 -17.13
CA VAL A 8 -33.91 20.94 -17.67
C VAL A 8 -33.24 21.73 -16.54
N GLY A 9 -34.00 22.05 -15.50
CA GLY A 9 -33.51 22.77 -14.31
C GLY A 9 -32.40 22.04 -13.58
N VAL A 10 -32.50 20.72 -13.40
CA VAL A 10 -31.47 19.87 -12.79
C VAL A 10 -30.18 19.92 -13.60
N VAL A 11 -30.27 19.71 -14.93
CA VAL A 11 -29.08 19.73 -15.80
C VAL A 11 -28.42 21.11 -15.78
N ALA A 12 -29.21 22.18 -15.91
CA ALA A 12 -28.70 23.55 -15.89
C ALA A 12 -28.04 23.88 -14.54
N PHE A 13 -28.70 23.56 -13.43
CA PHE A 13 -28.20 23.78 -12.08
C PHE A 13 -26.86 23.06 -11.85
N MET A 14 -26.79 21.77 -12.20
CA MET A 14 -25.58 20.97 -12.03
C MET A 14 -24.43 21.45 -12.92
N ALA A 15 -24.72 21.87 -14.15
CA ALA A 15 -23.74 22.44 -15.05
C ALA A 15 -23.15 23.74 -14.50
N VAL A 16 -23.98 24.65 -14.00
CA VAL A 16 -23.54 25.94 -13.44
C VAL A 16 -22.67 25.72 -12.19
N GLN A 17 -23.12 24.89 -11.25
CA GLN A 17 -22.35 24.53 -10.05
C GLN A 17 -21.01 23.87 -10.42
N GLY A 18 -21.04 22.89 -11.30
CA GLY A 18 -19.85 22.16 -11.74
C GLY A 18 -18.83 23.06 -12.44
N VAL A 19 -19.27 23.92 -13.36
CA VAL A 19 -18.40 24.90 -14.03
C VAL A 19 -17.82 25.89 -13.04
N GLY A 20 -18.62 26.39 -12.10
CA GLY A 20 -18.15 27.28 -11.03
C GLY A 20 -17.05 26.64 -10.19
N ALA A 21 -17.29 25.41 -9.70
CA ALA A 21 -16.32 24.66 -8.92
C ALA A 21 -15.03 24.34 -9.72
N TYR A 22 -15.16 24.01 -11.00
CA TYR A 22 -14.02 23.79 -11.89
C TYR A 22 -13.17 25.05 -12.06
N LEU A 23 -13.81 26.19 -12.37
CA LEU A 23 -13.12 27.46 -12.60
C LEU A 23 -12.39 27.93 -11.35
N VAL A 24 -13.03 27.82 -10.17
CA VAL A 24 -12.40 28.13 -8.89
C VAL A 24 -11.21 27.22 -8.67
N ALA A 25 -11.37 25.89 -8.77
CA ALA A 25 -10.27 24.96 -8.56
C ALA A 25 -9.07 25.26 -9.47
N HIS A 26 -9.32 25.54 -10.75
CA HIS A 26 -8.27 25.85 -11.70
C HIS A 26 -7.58 27.19 -11.41
N ARG A 27 -8.33 28.21 -10.95
CA ARG A 27 -7.75 29.52 -10.60
C ARG A 27 -6.83 29.47 -9.38
N PHE A 28 -7.04 28.49 -8.50
CA PHE A 28 -6.20 28.22 -7.32
C PHE A 28 -5.10 27.17 -7.59
N GLY A 29 -4.79 26.89 -8.86
CA GLY A 29 -3.66 26.04 -9.24
C GLY A 29 -3.92 24.54 -9.24
N ALA A 30 -5.19 24.10 -9.17
CA ALA A 30 -5.51 22.68 -9.32
C ALA A 30 -5.32 22.22 -10.78
N SER A 31 -4.81 21.00 -10.94
CA SER A 31 -4.72 20.33 -12.23
C SER A 31 -6.11 20.10 -12.85
N HIS A 32 -6.18 19.89 -14.17
CA HIS A 32 -7.45 19.62 -14.85
C HIS A 32 -8.21 18.44 -14.24
N HIS A 33 -7.49 17.38 -13.84
CA HIS A 33 -8.07 16.19 -13.21
C HIS A 33 -8.66 16.50 -11.83
N GLU A 34 -7.93 17.25 -11.00
CA GLU A 34 -8.43 17.69 -9.69
C GLU A 34 -9.62 18.65 -9.82
N GLY A 35 -9.57 19.54 -10.82
CA GLY A 35 -10.68 20.44 -11.16
C GLY A 35 -11.94 19.68 -11.55
N LEU A 36 -11.81 18.66 -12.41
CA LEU A 36 -12.94 17.85 -12.87
C LEU A 36 -13.52 16.98 -11.74
N ARG A 37 -12.66 16.43 -10.87
CA ARG A 37 -13.08 15.70 -9.66
C ARG A 37 -13.85 16.61 -8.70
N ARG A 38 -13.36 17.82 -8.44
CA ARG A 38 -14.07 18.80 -7.60
C ARG A 38 -15.39 19.22 -8.24
N ALA A 39 -15.41 19.47 -9.54
CA ALA A 39 -16.64 19.77 -10.27
C ALA A 39 -17.70 18.66 -10.14
N ALA A 40 -17.30 17.39 -10.26
CA ALA A 40 -18.20 16.25 -10.10
C ALA A 40 -18.77 16.11 -8.68
N LEU A 41 -18.00 16.45 -7.65
CA LEU A 41 -18.43 16.38 -6.24
C LEU A 41 -19.32 17.57 -5.84
N PHE A 42 -19.07 18.75 -6.39
CA PHE A 42 -19.78 19.99 -6.05
C PHE A 42 -20.91 20.35 -7.02
N ALA A 43 -21.17 19.55 -8.06
CA ALA A 43 -22.25 19.80 -9.01
C ALA A 43 -23.67 19.73 -8.40
N GLN A 44 -23.84 19.19 -7.19
CA GLN A 44 -25.14 19.05 -6.53
C GLN A 44 -25.54 20.28 -5.68
N GLY A 45 -26.82 20.37 -5.35
CA GLY A 45 -27.32 21.37 -4.41
C GLY A 45 -27.02 20.99 -2.97
N GLY A 46 -26.77 21.99 -2.13
CA GLY A 46 -26.64 21.80 -0.68
C GLY A 46 -27.98 21.88 0.04
N GLU A 47 -28.08 21.24 1.20
CA GLU A 47 -29.29 21.24 2.05
C GLU A 47 -29.70 22.64 2.52
N PHE A 48 -28.75 23.57 2.59
CA PHE A 48 -29.01 24.96 2.92
C PHE A 48 -29.95 25.66 1.90
N ALA A 49 -30.07 25.13 0.67
CA ALA A 49 -31.00 25.64 -0.31
C ALA A 49 -32.46 25.57 0.17
N PHE A 50 -32.83 24.54 0.95
CA PHE A 50 -34.19 24.41 1.50
C PHE A 50 -34.51 25.53 2.50
N VAL A 51 -33.53 25.91 3.33
CA VAL A 51 -33.67 27.02 4.28
C VAL A 51 -33.88 28.34 3.52
N LEU A 52 -33.09 28.57 2.47
CA LEU A 52 -33.18 29.79 1.66
C LEU A 52 -34.50 29.88 0.89
N TYR A 53 -34.98 28.77 0.31
CA TYR A 53 -36.25 28.73 -0.40
C TYR A 53 -37.46 28.90 0.53
N ALA A 54 -37.40 28.33 1.74
CA ALA A 54 -38.43 28.54 2.75
C ALA A 54 -38.50 30.02 3.19
N ALA A 55 -37.34 30.66 3.38
CA ALA A 55 -37.28 32.09 3.68
C ALA A 55 -37.82 32.96 2.53
N ALA A 56 -37.49 32.63 1.27
CA ALA A 56 -38.00 33.34 0.10
C ALA A 56 -39.52 33.18 -0.07
N LEU A 57 -40.07 32.00 0.22
CA LEU A 57 -41.52 31.76 0.25
C LEU A 57 -42.20 32.60 1.34
N ALA A 58 -41.62 32.62 2.55
CA ALA A 58 -42.15 33.41 3.67
C ALA A 58 -42.12 34.93 3.40
N ALA A 59 -41.10 35.40 2.67
CA ALA A 59 -40.97 36.79 2.25
C ALA A 59 -41.88 37.15 1.05
N GLY A 60 -42.62 36.20 0.49
CA GLY A 60 -43.49 36.42 -0.66
C GLY A 60 -42.75 36.59 -2.00
N LEU A 61 -41.45 36.25 -2.06
CA LEU A 61 -40.68 36.27 -3.30
C LEU A 61 -41.04 35.11 -4.23
N PHE A 62 -41.46 33.97 -3.64
CA PHE A 62 -41.89 32.77 -4.37
C PHE A 62 -43.35 32.45 -4.10
N ASP A 63 -44.03 31.85 -5.08
CA ASP A 63 -45.26 31.11 -4.83
C ASP A 63 -44.94 29.66 -4.42
N ALA A 64 -45.92 28.98 -3.82
CA ALA A 64 -45.74 27.59 -3.35
C ALA A 64 -45.35 26.63 -4.48
N ARG A 65 -45.77 26.94 -5.72
CA ARG A 65 -45.43 26.16 -6.92
C ARG A 65 -43.94 26.28 -7.25
N LEU A 66 -43.39 27.49 -7.31
CA LEU A 66 -41.98 27.72 -7.61
C LEU A 66 -41.07 27.15 -6.52
N ALA A 67 -41.43 27.31 -5.24
CA ALA A 67 -40.69 26.72 -4.13
C ALA A 67 -40.63 25.17 -4.23
N SER A 68 -41.74 24.54 -4.63
CA SER A 68 -41.81 23.09 -4.87
C SER A 68 -40.93 22.65 -6.06
N ILE A 69 -40.96 23.39 -7.18
CA ILE A 69 -40.12 23.10 -8.36
C ILE A 69 -38.64 23.22 -8.02
N MET A 70 -38.23 24.30 -7.33
CA MET A 70 -36.82 24.52 -6.95
C MET A 70 -36.32 23.47 -5.94
N SER A 71 -37.16 23.06 -5.00
CA SER A 71 -36.84 21.99 -4.04
C SER A 71 -36.69 20.64 -4.76
N ALA A 72 -37.57 20.34 -5.72
CA ALA A 72 -37.47 19.13 -6.54
C ALA A 72 -36.18 19.08 -7.36
N ILE A 73 -35.72 20.22 -7.91
CA ILE A 73 -34.44 20.32 -8.62
C ILE A 73 -33.26 19.99 -7.70
N VAL A 74 -33.23 20.54 -6.48
CA VAL A 74 -32.16 20.25 -5.51
C VAL A 74 -32.15 18.78 -5.12
N ILE A 75 -33.29 18.20 -4.75
CA ILE A 75 -33.41 16.79 -4.37
C ILE A 75 -32.95 15.87 -5.51
N ALA A 76 -33.42 16.14 -6.73
CA ALA A 76 -33.01 15.36 -7.90
C ALA A 76 -31.51 15.50 -8.16
N SER A 77 -30.92 16.69 -7.99
CA SER A 77 -29.47 16.87 -8.15
C SER A 77 -28.65 16.05 -7.15
N MET A 78 -29.09 15.95 -5.89
CA MET A 78 -28.44 15.13 -4.85
C MET A 78 -28.56 13.63 -5.16
N ALA A 79 -29.70 13.20 -5.69
CA ALA A 79 -29.91 11.83 -6.14
C ALA A 79 -29.02 11.46 -7.34
N LEU A 80 -28.76 12.41 -8.25
CA LEU A 80 -27.88 12.20 -9.42
C LEU A 80 -26.38 12.31 -9.09
N ALA A 81 -25.99 12.99 -8.01
CA ALA A 81 -24.60 13.19 -7.63
C ALA A 81 -23.73 11.91 -7.55
N PRO A 82 -24.16 10.81 -6.90
CA PRO A 82 -23.35 9.58 -6.88
C PRO A 82 -23.16 8.99 -8.28
N LEU A 83 -24.14 9.13 -9.18
CA LEU A 83 -24.03 8.67 -10.57
C LEU A 83 -23.00 9.49 -11.35
N VAL A 84 -22.98 10.81 -11.14
CA VAL A 84 -21.98 11.71 -11.74
C VAL A 84 -20.57 11.38 -11.23
N ALA A 85 -20.41 11.14 -9.93
CA ALA A 85 -19.14 10.74 -9.34
C ALA A 85 -18.65 9.38 -9.87
N MET A 86 -19.55 8.40 -10.01
CA MET A 86 -19.24 7.09 -10.60
C MET A 86 -18.88 7.20 -12.09
N ALA A 87 -19.61 8.00 -12.85
CA ALA A 87 -19.33 8.25 -14.26
C ALA A 87 -17.95 8.90 -14.44
N HIS A 88 -17.62 9.90 -13.62
CA HIS A 88 -16.29 10.50 -13.59
C HIS A 88 -15.21 9.45 -13.32
N LYS A 89 -15.39 8.59 -12.31
CA LYS A 89 -14.43 7.52 -11.98
C LYS A 89 -14.23 6.51 -13.12
N ARG A 90 -15.26 6.24 -13.92
CA ARG A 90 -15.18 5.29 -15.06
C ARG A 90 -14.63 5.91 -16.34
N LEU A 91 -14.95 7.18 -16.62
CA LEU A 91 -14.59 7.86 -17.86
C LEU A 91 -13.22 8.54 -17.78
N THR A 92 -12.74 8.84 -16.58
CA THR A 92 -11.46 9.51 -16.38
C THR A 92 -10.37 8.47 -16.11
N PRO A 93 -9.33 8.36 -16.97
CA PRO A 93 -8.19 7.49 -16.68
C PRO A 93 -7.51 7.93 -15.36
N PRO A 94 -6.80 7.02 -14.68
CA PRO A 94 -6.01 7.37 -13.50
C PRO A 94 -5.06 8.53 -13.83
N PRO A 95 -4.77 9.41 -12.85
CA PRO A 95 -4.06 10.66 -13.10
C PRO A 95 -2.73 10.41 -13.82
N LYS A 96 -2.52 11.10 -14.95
CA LYS A 96 -1.18 11.29 -15.51
C LYS A 96 -0.55 12.45 -14.73
N GLU A 97 0.14 12.13 -13.65
CA GLU A 97 0.91 13.10 -12.88
C GLU A 97 2.15 13.55 -13.68
N SER A 98 2.57 14.80 -13.46
CA SER A 98 3.64 15.47 -14.21
C SER A 98 4.92 14.62 -14.24
N ARG A 99 5.47 14.45 -15.45
CA ARG A 99 6.65 13.64 -15.78
C ARG A 99 7.98 14.43 -15.70
N GLU A 100 7.98 15.63 -15.13
CA GLU A 100 9.21 16.42 -15.00
C GLU A 100 10.22 15.69 -14.10
N GLY A 101 11.33 15.24 -14.69
CA GLY A 101 12.43 14.57 -13.99
C GLY A 101 12.35 13.03 -13.93
N VAL A 102 11.35 12.42 -14.57
CA VAL A 102 11.20 10.96 -14.63
C VAL A 102 11.50 10.48 -16.05
N GLU A 103 12.61 9.77 -16.24
CA GLU A 103 12.91 9.14 -17.52
C GLU A 103 11.95 7.96 -17.76
N GLU A 104 11.31 7.92 -18.93
CA GLU A 104 10.64 6.71 -19.39
C GLU A 104 11.70 5.61 -19.58
N ALA A 105 11.32 4.38 -19.26
CA ALA A 105 12.23 3.26 -19.15
C ALA A 105 12.96 2.97 -20.47
N ALA A 106 14.19 3.48 -20.59
CA ALA A 106 15.05 3.31 -21.75
C ALA A 106 16.50 3.12 -21.31
N ASN A 107 17.06 1.94 -21.59
CA ASN A 107 18.49 1.70 -21.73
C ASN A 107 19.42 2.00 -20.54
N LEU A 108 18.98 1.90 -19.29
CA LEU A 108 19.93 1.93 -18.16
C LEU A 108 20.38 0.51 -17.77
N ALA A 109 21.68 0.36 -17.60
CA ALA A 109 22.31 -0.81 -17.00
C ALA A 109 22.78 -0.40 -15.59
N GLY A 110 21.94 -0.65 -14.59
CA GLY A 110 22.36 -0.66 -13.19
C GLY A 110 22.80 -2.08 -12.83
N ARG A 111 23.80 -2.21 -11.96
CA ARG A 111 24.24 -3.52 -11.48
C ARG A 111 23.17 -4.17 -10.60
N VAL A 112 22.42 -3.34 -9.86
CA VAL A 112 21.33 -3.75 -8.99
C VAL A 112 20.05 -3.01 -9.35
N LEU A 113 18.94 -3.74 -9.47
CA LEU A 113 17.60 -3.19 -9.67
C LEU A 113 16.77 -3.35 -8.40
N ILE A 114 16.29 -2.25 -7.82
CA ILE A 114 15.38 -2.26 -6.66
C ILE A 114 13.96 -2.01 -7.13
N ILE A 115 13.00 -2.80 -6.65
CA ILE A 115 11.58 -2.69 -6.98
C ILE A 115 10.82 -2.31 -5.71
N GLY A 116 10.30 -1.08 -5.70
CA GLY A 116 9.69 -0.43 -4.54
C GLY A 116 10.74 0.30 -3.68
N PHE A 117 10.47 1.56 -3.34
CA PHE A 117 11.32 2.45 -2.54
C PHE A 117 10.67 2.88 -1.22
N GLY A 118 10.03 1.94 -0.54
CA GLY A 118 9.55 2.14 0.82
C GLY A 118 10.67 2.17 1.86
N ARG A 119 10.27 2.21 3.13
CA ARG A 119 11.18 2.24 4.31
C ARG A 119 12.25 1.16 4.28
N PHE A 120 11.89 -0.06 3.85
CA PHE A 120 12.81 -1.18 3.76
C PHE A 120 13.92 -0.91 2.72
N ALA A 121 13.55 -0.52 1.49
CA ALA A 121 14.49 -0.23 0.42
C ALA A 121 15.41 0.96 0.74
N GLN A 122 14.88 1.98 1.41
CA GLN A 122 15.66 3.14 1.84
C GLN A 122 16.83 2.74 2.75
N MET A 123 16.60 1.80 3.67
CA MET A 123 17.65 1.27 4.55
C MET A 123 18.53 0.24 3.84
N ALA A 124 17.94 -0.70 3.10
CA ALA A 124 18.67 -1.74 2.38
C ALA A 124 19.60 -1.20 1.29
N SER A 125 19.31 -0.01 0.75
CA SER A 125 20.14 0.63 -0.27
C SER A 125 21.35 1.39 0.30
N GLN A 126 21.37 1.76 1.59
CA GLN A 126 22.49 2.54 2.16
C GLN A 126 23.84 1.80 2.08
N PRO A 127 23.95 0.51 2.44
CA PRO A 127 25.22 -0.20 2.31
C PRO A 127 25.67 -0.34 0.85
N LEU A 128 24.73 -0.46 -0.09
CA LEU A 128 25.02 -0.55 -1.52
C LEU A 128 25.59 0.79 -2.04
N LEU A 129 24.97 1.89 -1.65
CA LEU A 129 25.43 3.25 -1.93
C LEU A 129 26.81 3.52 -1.34
N ALA A 130 27.03 3.15 -0.07
CA ALA A 130 28.32 3.33 0.60
C ALA A 130 29.47 2.57 -0.08
N ARG A 131 29.15 1.52 -0.84
CA ARG A 131 30.11 0.74 -1.63
C ARG A 131 30.17 1.15 -3.10
N GLY A 132 29.47 2.20 -3.51
CA GLY A 132 29.47 2.72 -4.88
C GLY A 132 28.81 1.78 -5.89
N VAL A 133 27.86 0.95 -5.46
CA VAL A 133 27.12 0.06 -6.36
C VAL A 133 26.14 0.89 -7.20
N ASP A 134 26.14 0.70 -8.52
CA ASP A 134 25.17 1.36 -9.42
C ASP A 134 23.78 0.71 -9.25
N VAL A 135 22.83 1.51 -8.78
CA VAL A 135 21.47 1.09 -8.42
C VAL A 135 20.45 1.81 -9.30
N SER A 136 19.62 1.02 -9.96
CA SER A 136 18.40 1.48 -10.62
C SER A 136 17.18 1.11 -9.78
N LEU A 137 16.10 1.87 -9.91
CA LEU A 137 14.91 1.72 -9.08
C LEU A 137 13.62 1.79 -9.89
N ILE A 138 12.62 0.97 -9.54
CA ILE A 138 11.24 1.05 -10.03
C ILE A 138 10.32 1.45 -8.88
N GLU A 139 9.51 2.48 -9.09
CA GLU A 139 8.51 2.92 -8.11
C GLU A 139 7.25 3.46 -8.79
N THR A 140 6.11 3.32 -8.12
CA THR A 140 4.79 3.81 -8.54
C THR A 140 4.39 5.11 -7.85
N ASP A 141 4.94 5.39 -6.67
CA ASP A 141 4.70 6.61 -5.88
C ASP A 141 5.67 7.74 -6.28
N VAL A 142 5.12 8.85 -6.78
CA VAL A 142 5.89 10.00 -7.26
C VAL A 142 6.69 10.69 -6.14
N ASP A 143 6.19 10.72 -4.91
CA ASP A 143 6.91 11.31 -3.78
C ASP A 143 8.11 10.44 -3.40
N MET A 144 7.96 9.11 -3.46
CA MET A 144 9.07 8.18 -3.26
C MET A 144 10.10 8.25 -4.40
N ILE A 145 9.67 8.51 -5.63
CA ILE A 145 10.57 8.78 -6.77
C ILE A 145 11.42 10.02 -6.53
N ARG A 146 10.80 11.12 -6.08
CA ARG A 146 11.53 12.35 -5.74
C ARG A 146 12.51 12.14 -4.60
N ALA A 147 12.13 11.33 -3.61
CA ALA A 147 13.04 10.94 -2.53
C ALA A 147 14.22 10.13 -3.08
N ALA A 148 13.96 9.10 -3.89
CA ALA A 148 14.98 8.25 -4.52
C ALA A 148 15.95 9.05 -5.41
N ALA A 149 15.46 10.04 -6.16
CA ALA A 149 16.29 10.89 -7.01
C ALA A 149 17.36 11.67 -6.22
N ARG A 150 17.08 12.02 -4.94
CA ARG A 150 18.08 12.68 -4.06
C ARG A 150 19.24 11.76 -3.68
N PHE A 151 19.04 10.44 -3.74
CA PHE A 151 20.09 9.45 -3.52
C PHE A 151 20.95 9.19 -4.76
N GLY A 152 20.68 9.87 -5.88
CA GLY A 152 21.42 9.69 -7.14
C GLY A 152 21.06 8.41 -7.88
N PHE A 153 19.95 7.75 -7.50
CA PHE A 153 19.46 6.57 -8.22
C PHE A 153 18.88 6.95 -9.58
N LYS A 154 18.99 6.02 -10.52
CA LYS A 154 18.22 6.04 -11.76
C LYS A 154 16.82 5.53 -11.44
N VAL A 155 15.81 6.40 -11.53
CA VAL A 155 14.45 6.07 -11.07
C VAL A 155 13.48 5.94 -12.24
N TYR A 156 12.76 4.83 -12.25
CA TYR A 156 11.73 4.53 -13.23
C TYR A 156 10.35 4.53 -12.59
N TYR A 157 9.45 5.30 -13.19
CA TYR A 157 8.03 5.22 -12.85
C TYR A 157 7.40 4.01 -13.53
N GLY A 158 6.86 3.09 -12.75
CA GLY A 158 6.14 1.95 -13.28
C GLY A 158 5.76 0.90 -12.25
N ASP A 159 4.81 0.04 -12.65
CA ASP A 159 4.40 -1.10 -11.84
C ASP A 159 5.35 -2.28 -12.09
N GLY A 160 6.14 -2.63 -11.08
CA GLY A 160 7.09 -3.74 -11.13
C GLY A 160 6.45 -5.11 -11.35
N THR A 161 5.13 -5.25 -11.19
CA THR A 161 4.41 -6.50 -11.49
C THR A 161 4.21 -6.75 -13.00
N ARG A 162 4.63 -5.81 -13.84
CA ARG A 162 4.53 -5.91 -15.30
C ARG A 162 5.89 -6.21 -15.94
N LEU A 163 5.91 -7.24 -16.79
CA LEU A 163 7.13 -7.68 -17.47
C LEU A 163 7.74 -6.61 -18.39
N ASP A 164 6.92 -5.83 -19.07
CA ASP A 164 7.39 -4.74 -19.95
C ASP A 164 8.13 -3.66 -19.16
N VAL A 165 7.63 -3.29 -17.97
CA VAL A 165 8.30 -2.36 -17.05
C VAL A 165 9.62 -2.94 -16.54
N LEU A 166 9.64 -4.22 -16.15
CA LEU A 166 10.88 -4.88 -15.72
C LEU A 166 11.95 -4.91 -16.83
N ARG A 167 11.55 -5.23 -18.07
CA ARG A 167 12.48 -5.22 -19.22
C ARG A 167 13.02 -3.82 -19.49
N ALA A 168 12.15 -2.83 -19.50
CA ALA A 168 12.50 -1.45 -19.83
C ALA A 168 13.39 -0.80 -18.76
N SER A 169 13.25 -1.21 -17.48
CA SER A 169 14.06 -0.74 -16.35
C SER A 169 15.43 -1.42 -16.23
N GLY A 170 15.76 -2.33 -17.15
CA GLY A 170 17.08 -2.97 -17.21
C GLY A 170 17.19 -4.27 -16.43
N ALA A 171 16.08 -4.90 -16.01
CA ALA A 171 16.11 -6.20 -15.32
C ALA A 171 16.87 -7.28 -16.12
N GLY A 172 16.82 -7.22 -17.45
CA GLY A 172 17.57 -8.14 -18.33
C GLY A 172 19.09 -8.00 -18.26
N ARG A 173 19.63 -6.90 -17.70
CA ARG A 173 21.07 -6.64 -17.56
C ARG A 173 21.52 -6.55 -16.10
N ALA A 174 20.60 -6.61 -15.15
CA ALA A 174 20.92 -6.52 -13.73
C ALA A 174 21.63 -7.80 -13.23
N GLU A 175 22.62 -7.64 -12.37
CA GLU A 175 23.24 -8.77 -11.66
C GLU A 175 22.40 -9.21 -10.46
N ALA A 176 21.66 -8.26 -9.85
CA ALA A 176 20.74 -8.53 -8.75
C ALA A 176 19.45 -7.74 -8.88
N ILE A 177 18.33 -8.37 -8.50
CA ILE A 177 17.00 -7.76 -8.40
C ILE A 177 16.56 -7.87 -6.94
N LEU A 178 16.28 -6.72 -6.33
CA LEU A 178 15.78 -6.59 -4.96
C LEU A 178 14.30 -6.24 -5.02
N VAL A 179 13.45 -7.13 -4.52
CA VAL A 179 12.00 -6.92 -4.43
C VAL A 179 11.67 -6.42 -3.02
N CYS A 180 11.34 -5.13 -2.91
CA CYS A 180 11.17 -4.43 -1.63
C CYS A 180 9.76 -3.87 -1.41
N VAL A 181 8.79 -4.33 -2.21
CA VAL A 181 7.37 -3.97 -2.08
C VAL A 181 6.78 -4.46 -0.75
N ASP A 182 5.73 -3.80 -0.29
CA ASP A 182 5.03 -4.08 0.96
C ASP A 182 4.00 -5.21 0.84
N LYS A 183 3.32 -5.30 -0.32
CA LYS A 183 2.27 -6.30 -0.58
C LYS A 183 2.86 -7.67 -0.91
N PRO A 184 2.60 -8.73 -0.11
CA PRO A 184 3.12 -10.07 -0.36
C PRO A 184 2.75 -10.63 -1.74
N GLU A 185 1.53 -10.38 -2.21
CA GLU A 185 1.06 -10.90 -3.49
C GLU A 185 1.78 -10.23 -4.67
N ALA A 186 2.12 -8.95 -4.52
CA ALA A 186 2.93 -8.24 -5.51
C ALA A 186 4.36 -8.78 -5.52
N ALA A 187 4.95 -9.01 -4.34
CA ALA A 187 6.29 -9.59 -4.22
C ALA A 187 6.35 -10.99 -4.85
N ASP A 188 5.38 -11.86 -4.56
CA ASP A 188 5.26 -13.20 -5.14
C ASP A 188 5.20 -13.14 -6.68
N ARG A 189 4.38 -12.23 -7.23
CA ARG A 189 4.25 -12.05 -8.68
C ARG A 189 5.53 -11.53 -9.32
N ILE A 190 6.17 -10.54 -8.72
CA ILE A 190 7.45 -9.99 -9.21
C ILE A 190 8.52 -11.07 -9.17
N ALA A 191 8.60 -11.83 -8.08
CA ALA A 191 9.58 -12.90 -7.92
C ALA A 191 9.40 -13.98 -9.00
N ALA A 192 8.16 -14.40 -9.25
CA ALA A 192 7.85 -15.38 -10.30
C ALA A 192 8.26 -14.88 -11.70
N LEU A 193 7.93 -13.62 -12.04
CA LEU A 193 8.32 -13.01 -13.31
C LEU A 193 9.83 -12.89 -13.44
N ALA A 194 10.49 -12.39 -12.40
CA ALA A 194 11.93 -12.19 -12.40
C ALA A 194 12.67 -13.51 -12.56
N LYS A 195 12.19 -14.58 -11.92
CA LYS A 195 12.86 -15.87 -11.99
C LYS A 195 12.61 -16.61 -13.32
N ALA A 196 11.46 -16.40 -13.94
CA ALA A 196 11.15 -16.94 -15.26
C ALA A 196 11.90 -16.22 -16.40
N GLU A 197 11.98 -14.89 -16.35
CA GLU A 197 12.42 -14.06 -17.48
C GLU A 197 13.85 -13.54 -17.33
N PHE A 198 14.38 -13.47 -16.11
CA PHE A 198 15.72 -12.96 -15.81
C PHE A 198 16.53 -13.94 -14.93
N PRO A 199 16.72 -15.21 -15.36
CA PRO A 199 17.42 -16.23 -14.56
C PRO A 199 18.89 -15.88 -14.26
N GLN A 200 19.50 -14.97 -15.02
CA GLN A 200 20.86 -14.45 -14.82
C GLN A 200 20.99 -13.58 -13.57
N ALA A 201 19.91 -12.94 -13.13
CA ALA A 201 19.94 -12.04 -11.99
C ALA A 201 19.71 -12.81 -10.68
N LYS A 202 20.47 -12.45 -9.64
CA LYS A 202 20.23 -12.92 -8.27
C LYS A 202 19.01 -12.22 -7.69
N LEU A 203 18.07 -12.99 -7.16
CA LEU A 203 16.79 -12.49 -6.69
C LEU A 203 16.75 -12.43 -5.16
N PHE A 204 16.67 -11.22 -4.63
CA PHE A 204 16.57 -10.94 -3.19
C PHE A 204 15.18 -10.40 -2.90
N VAL A 205 14.45 -10.99 -1.95
CA VAL A 205 13.05 -10.60 -1.71
C VAL A 205 12.79 -10.32 -0.24
N ARG A 206 12.18 -9.16 0.03
CA ARG A 206 11.58 -8.86 1.33
C ARG A 206 10.37 -9.76 1.55
N ALA A 207 10.41 -10.56 2.61
CA ALA A 207 9.28 -11.33 3.07
C ALA A 207 8.52 -10.59 4.18
N TYR A 208 7.20 -10.78 4.21
CA TYR A 208 6.32 -10.18 5.20
C TYR A 208 6.30 -11.01 6.49
N ASP A 209 6.08 -12.32 6.34
CA ASP A 209 5.99 -13.29 7.44
C ASP A 209 6.59 -14.64 7.05
N ARG A 210 6.47 -15.64 7.95
CA ARG A 210 6.98 -17.01 7.72
C ARG A 210 6.30 -17.70 6.54
N GLY A 211 4.99 -17.52 6.36
CA GLY A 211 4.27 -18.14 5.26
C GLY A 211 4.76 -17.62 3.91
N HIS A 212 5.02 -16.32 3.82
CA HIS A 212 5.58 -15.65 2.65
C HIS A 212 7.01 -16.16 2.36
N VAL A 213 7.86 -16.32 3.37
CA VAL A 213 9.19 -16.95 3.21
C VAL A 213 9.10 -18.28 2.46
N LEU A 214 8.22 -19.17 2.91
CA LEU A 214 8.11 -20.51 2.34
C LEU A 214 7.62 -20.49 0.89
N ARG A 215 6.75 -19.54 0.52
CA ARG A 215 6.34 -19.34 -0.88
C ARG A 215 7.51 -18.86 -1.74
N LEU A 216 8.26 -17.87 -1.26
CA LEU A 216 9.41 -17.33 -1.97
C LEU A 216 10.51 -18.38 -2.18
N ILE A 217 10.79 -19.21 -1.17
CA ILE A 217 11.74 -20.32 -1.30
C ILE A 217 11.28 -21.32 -2.35
N LYS A 218 9.99 -21.66 -2.39
CA LYS A 218 9.42 -22.53 -3.44
C LYS A 218 9.52 -21.92 -4.84
N THR A 219 9.40 -20.59 -4.96
CA THR A 219 9.63 -19.86 -6.22
C THR A 219 11.11 -19.91 -6.65
N GLY A 220 12.03 -20.24 -5.75
CA GLY A 220 13.47 -20.32 -6.03
C GLY A 220 14.18 -18.98 -5.98
N VAL A 221 13.76 -18.08 -5.08
CA VAL A 221 14.51 -16.85 -4.80
C VAL A 221 15.89 -17.18 -4.22
N ASP A 222 16.90 -16.38 -4.55
CA ASP A 222 18.27 -16.62 -4.10
C ASP A 222 18.46 -16.25 -2.62
N TYR A 223 17.72 -15.24 -2.14
CA TYR A 223 17.69 -14.87 -0.72
C TYR A 223 16.36 -14.21 -0.36
N GLN A 224 15.90 -14.45 0.87
CA GLN A 224 14.75 -13.76 1.44
C GLN A 224 15.01 -13.42 2.90
N ILE A 225 14.38 -12.35 3.39
CA ILE A 225 14.42 -11.98 4.80
C ILE A 225 13.06 -11.43 5.25
N ARG A 226 12.61 -11.85 6.44
CA ARG A 226 11.40 -11.29 7.06
C ARG A 226 11.67 -9.88 7.55
N GLU A 227 10.81 -8.95 7.18
CA GLU A 227 11.04 -7.52 7.37
C GLU A 227 11.18 -7.08 8.83
N THR A 228 10.56 -7.77 9.79
CA THR A 228 10.58 -7.39 11.20
C THR A 228 11.51 -8.23 12.07
N MET A 229 12.05 -9.36 11.57
CA MET A 229 12.70 -10.35 12.42
C MET A 229 13.93 -9.79 13.15
N GLU A 230 14.91 -9.28 12.40
CA GLU A 230 16.14 -8.76 13.02
C GLU A 230 15.88 -7.52 13.89
N SER A 231 14.92 -6.67 13.52
CA SER A 231 14.53 -5.52 14.35
C SER A 231 13.88 -5.96 15.66
N ALA A 232 13.09 -7.05 15.65
CA ALA A 232 12.47 -7.61 16.86
C ALA A 232 13.52 -8.24 17.79
N LEU A 233 14.51 -8.95 17.24
CA LEU A 233 15.63 -9.51 18.00
C LEU A 233 16.51 -8.42 18.62
N GLN A 234 16.79 -7.34 17.86
CA GLN A 234 17.51 -6.21 18.41
C GLN A 234 16.72 -5.50 19.53
N PHE A 235 15.41 -5.37 19.36
CA PHE A 235 14.52 -4.79 20.37
C PHE A 235 14.47 -5.63 21.64
N SER A 236 14.35 -6.96 21.53
CA SER A 236 14.36 -7.84 22.70
C SER A 236 15.70 -7.81 23.44
N GLY A 237 16.82 -7.71 22.72
CA GLY A 237 18.14 -7.52 23.33
C GLY A 237 18.23 -6.21 24.14
N ALA A 238 17.63 -5.13 23.66
CA ALA A 238 17.54 -3.88 24.42
C ALA A 238 16.70 -4.01 25.70
N VAL A 239 15.60 -4.77 25.65
CA VAL A 239 14.77 -5.07 26.82
C VAL A 239 15.54 -5.91 27.84
N LEU A 240 16.24 -6.97 27.41
CA LEU A 240 17.02 -7.83 28.30
C LEU A 240 18.13 -7.05 29.02
N ARG A 241 18.74 -6.08 28.34
CA ARG A 241 19.74 -5.19 28.94
C ARG A 241 19.15 -4.35 30.07
N GLU A 242 17.95 -3.79 29.89
CA GLU A 242 17.26 -3.02 30.92
C GLU A 242 16.83 -3.90 32.11
N LEU A 243 16.58 -5.18 31.87
CA LEU A 243 16.29 -6.17 32.91
C LEU A 243 17.54 -6.66 33.67
N GLY A 244 18.72 -6.15 33.33
CA GLY A 244 19.97 -6.46 34.01
C GLY A 244 20.64 -7.77 33.57
N VAL A 245 20.25 -8.33 32.42
CA VAL A 245 20.95 -9.47 31.82
C VAL A 245 22.30 -8.98 31.28
N ASN A 246 23.35 -9.80 31.42
CA ASN A 246 24.68 -9.41 30.96
C ASN A 246 24.75 -9.43 29.42
N GLU A 247 25.66 -8.64 28.82
CA GLU A 247 25.74 -8.50 27.36
C GLU A 247 26.12 -9.80 26.63
N PHE A 248 26.90 -10.68 27.28
CA PHE A 248 27.29 -11.97 26.72
C PHE A 248 26.08 -12.91 26.60
N ASP A 249 25.32 -13.07 27.69
CA ASP A 249 24.10 -13.89 27.75
C ASP A 249 23.03 -13.34 26.78
N ILE A 250 22.94 -12.01 26.61
CA ILE A 250 22.05 -11.39 25.62
C ILE A 250 22.46 -11.81 24.20
N ALA A 251 23.74 -11.67 23.86
CA ALA A 251 24.24 -12.03 22.54
C ALA A 251 24.03 -13.53 22.25
N GLU A 252 24.34 -14.39 23.22
CA GLU A 252 24.10 -15.84 23.14
C GLU A 252 22.61 -16.15 22.94
N THR A 253 21.72 -15.58 23.77
CA THR A 253 20.27 -15.80 23.68
C THR A 253 19.70 -15.37 22.32
N ILE A 254 20.14 -14.22 21.79
CA ILE A 254 19.67 -13.73 20.49
C ILE A 254 20.13 -14.65 19.35
N GLU A 255 21.38 -15.11 19.40
CA GLU A 255 21.90 -16.05 18.39
C GLU A 255 21.18 -17.39 18.46
N GLU A 256 20.97 -17.93 19.66
CA GLU A 256 20.21 -19.18 19.85
C GLU A 256 18.79 -19.10 19.28
N VAL A 257 18.10 -17.97 19.47
CA VAL A 257 16.78 -17.74 18.90
C VAL A 257 16.83 -17.67 17.38
N ARG A 258 17.86 -17.01 16.82
CA ARG A 258 18.06 -16.93 15.36
C ARG A 258 18.34 -18.30 14.75
N ASP A 259 19.22 -19.08 15.35
CA ASP A 259 19.56 -20.43 14.92
C ASP A 259 18.36 -21.37 14.99
N ARG A 260 17.60 -21.33 16.08
CA ARG A 260 16.39 -22.14 16.24
C ARG A 260 15.33 -21.78 15.20
N ASP A 261 15.16 -20.50 14.91
CA ASP A 261 14.25 -20.03 13.88
C ASP A 261 14.66 -20.53 12.48
N ALA A 262 15.95 -20.51 12.16
CA ALA A 262 16.49 -21.01 10.90
C ALA A 262 16.31 -22.54 10.77
N GLN A 263 16.59 -23.30 11.82
CA GLN A 263 16.36 -24.75 11.86
C GLN A 263 14.87 -25.10 11.67
N CYS A 264 13.97 -24.36 12.33
CA CYS A 264 12.54 -24.53 12.12
C CYS A 264 12.15 -24.31 10.65
N LEU A 265 12.71 -23.27 10.01
CA LEU A 265 12.45 -22.99 8.61
C LEU A 265 12.94 -24.13 7.70
N GLU A 266 14.12 -24.69 7.93
CA GLU A 266 14.65 -25.80 7.13
C GLU A 266 13.72 -27.02 7.16
N ILE A 267 13.18 -27.35 8.33
CA ILE A 267 12.22 -28.45 8.49
C ILE A 267 10.90 -28.13 7.78
N GLU A 268 10.41 -26.89 7.90
CA GLU A 268 9.21 -26.42 7.22
C GLU A 268 9.35 -26.45 5.68
N ILE A 269 10.55 -26.25 5.16
CA ILE A 269 10.85 -26.40 3.73
C ILE A 269 10.76 -27.88 3.34
N ALA A 270 11.34 -28.79 4.14
CA ALA A 270 11.43 -30.22 3.83
C ALA A 270 10.08 -30.96 3.93
N GLY A 271 9.22 -30.59 4.89
CA GLY A 271 7.95 -31.28 5.14
C GLY A 271 6.70 -30.41 5.10
N GLY A 272 6.81 -29.17 4.62
CA GLY A 272 5.73 -28.17 4.65
C GLY A 272 5.60 -27.49 6.02
N ILE A 273 4.78 -26.44 6.11
CA ILE A 273 4.57 -25.62 7.34
C ILE A 273 4.28 -26.49 8.58
N GLU A 274 3.67 -27.66 8.38
CA GLU A 274 3.30 -28.61 9.43
C GLU A 274 4.48 -29.42 10.00
N ALA A 275 5.57 -29.60 9.26
CA ALA A 275 6.66 -30.50 9.67
C ALA A 275 7.56 -29.91 10.76
N GLY A 276 7.76 -28.59 10.79
CA GLY A 276 8.51 -27.89 11.84
C GLY A 276 7.83 -27.93 13.21
N LYS A 277 6.53 -28.28 13.25
CA LYS A 277 5.71 -28.28 14.47
C LYS A 277 6.08 -29.38 15.46
N SER A 278 6.70 -30.47 15.02
CA SER A 278 6.98 -31.65 15.85
C SER A 278 8.08 -31.45 16.90
N LEU A 279 8.89 -30.38 16.78
CA LEU A 279 9.89 -29.98 17.78
C LEU A 279 9.36 -28.92 18.76
N ILE A 280 8.11 -28.45 18.58
CA ILE A 280 7.36 -27.71 19.59
C ILE A 280 6.50 -28.74 20.31
N ARG A 281 6.88 -29.10 21.54
CA ARG A 281 6.22 -30.16 22.29
C ARG A 281 4.76 -29.77 22.59
N GLY A 282 3.78 -30.41 21.96
CA GLY A 282 2.36 -30.36 22.35
C GLY A 282 1.38 -29.98 21.23
N ASN A 283 0.67 -31.00 20.73
CA ASN A 283 -0.61 -31.06 20.00
C ASN A 283 -1.26 -29.82 19.35
N LEU A 284 -1.73 -30.13 18.12
CA LEU A 284 -2.92 -29.64 17.40
C LEU A 284 -2.83 -28.35 16.56
N ALA A 285 -3.71 -28.34 15.56
CA ALA A 285 -3.52 -27.78 14.24
C ALA A 285 -4.13 -26.38 14.09
N THR A 286 -3.41 -25.51 13.36
CA THR A 286 -3.75 -24.24 12.65
C THR A 286 -2.58 -23.24 12.83
N PRO A 287 -2.13 -22.49 11.82
CA PRO A 287 -0.97 -21.58 11.96
C PRO A 287 -1.29 -20.39 12.88
N GLN A 288 -0.96 -20.54 14.16
CA GLN A 288 -0.87 -19.43 15.10
C GLN A 288 0.61 -19.10 15.39
N PRO A 289 0.97 -17.84 15.67
CA PRO A 289 2.32 -17.47 16.11
C PRO A 289 2.66 -18.20 17.41
N ALA A 290 3.49 -19.24 17.33
CA ALA A 290 3.95 -19.98 18.51
C ALA A 290 5.25 -19.36 19.06
N PRO A 291 5.40 -19.25 20.38
CA PRO A 291 6.65 -18.77 20.99
C PRO A 291 7.80 -19.75 20.73
N LEU A 292 8.96 -19.24 20.32
CA LEU A 292 10.15 -20.05 20.02
C LEU A 292 10.75 -20.74 21.25
N THR A 293 10.44 -20.22 22.45
CA THR A 293 10.82 -20.72 23.77
C THR A 293 9.61 -20.82 24.67
N VAL A 294 9.51 -21.86 25.51
CA VAL A 294 8.40 -22.01 26.47
C VAL A 294 8.45 -20.87 27.49
N PRO A 295 7.41 -20.01 27.58
CA PRO A 295 7.38 -18.95 28.58
C PRO A 295 7.35 -19.54 29.99
N SER A 296 8.10 -18.94 30.93
CA SER A 296 8.22 -19.42 32.31
C SER A 296 6.91 -19.32 33.12
N ARG A 297 5.89 -18.64 32.60
CA ARG A 297 4.56 -18.50 33.17
C ARG A 297 3.51 -18.71 32.09
N GLY A 298 2.44 -19.44 32.42
CA GLY A 298 1.27 -19.58 31.54
C GLY A 298 0.53 -18.25 31.36
N ALA A 299 -0.20 -18.11 30.25
CA ALA A 299 -1.05 -16.95 30.00
C ALA A 299 -2.09 -16.81 31.11
N ARG A 300 -2.14 -15.63 31.75
CA ARG A 300 -3.13 -15.29 32.77
C ARG A 300 -3.89 -14.05 32.30
N ALA A 301 -5.19 -14.18 32.08
CA ALA A 301 -6.05 -13.05 31.78
C ALA A 301 -6.02 -12.02 32.93
N LEU A 302 -5.84 -10.74 32.59
CA LEU A 302 -5.81 -9.64 33.56
C LEU A 302 -7.13 -8.86 33.61
N ASN A 303 -8.02 -9.07 32.63
CA ASN A 303 -9.38 -8.54 32.55
C ASN A 303 -10.30 -9.61 31.90
N GLU A 304 -11.63 -9.47 32.08
CA GLU A 304 -12.60 -10.41 31.51
C GLU A 304 -12.55 -10.45 29.98
N GLU A 305 -12.28 -9.31 29.32
CA GLU A 305 -12.09 -9.26 27.86
C GLU A 305 -10.90 -10.11 27.39
N ALA A 306 -9.76 -10.11 28.12
CA ALA A 306 -8.64 -11.00 27.80
C ALA A 306 -8.93 -12.45 28.18
N LYS A 307 -9.82 -12.70 29.15
CA LYS A 307 -10.23 -14.05 29.52
C LYS A 307 -11.09 -14.68 28.43
N GLU A 308 -12.06 -13.94 27.92
CA GLU A 308 -12.89 -14.34 26.77
C GLU A 308 -12.01 -14.58 25.53
N ALA A 309 -11.07 -13.68 25.23
CA ALA A 309 -10.15 -13.86 24.09
C ALA A 309 -9.17 -15.04 24.24
N ILE A 310 -8.74 -15.37 25.47
CA ILE A 310 -7.89 -16.54 25.75
C ILE A 310 -8.71 -17.84 25.69
N GLU A 311 -9.98 -17.82 26.09
CA GLU A 311 -10.90 -18.97 26.03
C GLU A 311 -11.41 -19.24 24.60
N GLU A 312 -11.61 -18.22 23.77
CA GLU A 312 -11.98 -18.36 22.34
C GLU A 312 -10.81 -18.81 21.45
N GLY A 313 -9.56 -18.58 21.88
CA GLY A 313 -8.34 -18.88 21.13
C GLY A 313 -7.65 -20.21 21.46
N ALA A 314 -8.13 -20.95 22.47
CA ALA A 314 -7.61 -22.25 22.93
C ALA A 314 -8.32 -23.45 22.27
#